data_AF-A0A7C8LQH4-F1
#
_entry.id   AF-A0A7C8LQH4-F1
#
_cell.length_a   1.000
_cell.length_b   1.000
_cell.length_c   1.000
_cell.angle_alpha   90.00
_cell.angle_beta   90.00
_cell.angle_gamma   90.00
#
_symmetry.space_group_name_H-M   'P 1'
#
loop_
_entity.id
_entity.type
_entity.pdbx_description
1 polymer ?
#
loop_
_entity_poly.entity_id
_entity_poly.type
_entity_poly.pdbx_seq_one_letter_code
_entity_poly.pdbx_strand_id
1 'polypeptide(L)'
;MSQITPVRADLPPSERLRARLLAALLPIAAERGWSPATLKEAADSLGFSAGELQLAAPRGALDMIDAFAEWGDAGMEKRLERVNLLSLKIRERVRAAVVARLEAIAPYKAAEAKAVQAMIRPFRAGEGAGFVWRSADRIWRLLGDRSTDENYYSKRAILVGVLGSTTARWLSEPGDDMTRTLDFLDRRIDNVMQIEKLKAQARPVGIMAVAAVGAAAKAFSRRAPGNI
;
A
#
# COMPACT_ATOMS: atom_id res chain seq x y z
N MET A 1 16.48 -19.35 9.54
CA MET A 1 17.51 -18.38 9.06
C MET A 1 16.80 -17.28 8.29
N SER A 2 16.74 -16.09 8.87
CA SER A 2 16.03 -14.91 8.34
C SER A 2 16.70 -14.43 7.05
N GLN A 3 16.16 -14.77 5.88
CA GLN A 3 16.72 -14.32 4.59
C GLN A 3 16.20 -12.92 4.25
N ILE A 4 16.69 -11.92 4.99
CA ILE A 4 16.77 -10.58 4.43
C ILE A 4 17.89 -10.62 3.38
N THR A 5 17.59 -10.13 2.19
CA THR A 5 18.55 -9.98 1.08
C THR A 5 19.88 -9.45 1.62
N PRO A 6 21.03 -10.04 1.23
CA PRO A 6 22.34 -9.56 1.69
C PRO A 6 22.47 -8.07 1.38
N VAL A 7 22.89 -7.30 2.40
CA VAL A 7 23.07 -5.85 2.30
C VAL A 7 24.09 -5.57 1.20
N ARG A 8 23.68 -4.88 0.13
CA ARG A 8 24.58 -4.56 -0.96
C ARG A 8 25.66 -3.58 -0.47
N ALA A 9 26.90 -3.80 -0.89
CA ALA A 9 28.06 -3.01 -0.44
C ALA A 9 28.04 -1.56 -0.95
N ASP A 10 27.33 -1.30 -2.05
CA ASP A 10 27.24 0.01 -2.71
C ASP A 10 26.22 0.97 -2.08
N LEU A 11 25.38 0.50 -1.14
CA LEU A 11 24.42 1.37 -0.45
C LEU A 11 25.13 2.37 0.48
N PRO A 12 24.59 3.56 0.71
CA PRO A 12 25.10 4.49 1.72
C PRO A 12 25.25 3.82 3.10
N PRO A 13 26.23 4.25 3.93
CA PRO A 13 26.45 3.65 5.25
C PRO A 13 25.18 3.57 6.12
N SER A 14 24.34 4.61 6.10
CA SER A 14 23.08 4.67 6.84
C SER A 14 22.10 3.57 6.42
N GLU A 15 21.97 3.30 5.13
CA GLU A 15 21.10 2.24 4.59
C GLU A 15 21.62 0.85 4.94
N ARG A 16 22.95 0.66 4.90
CA ARG A 16 23.56 -0.62 5.30
C ARG A 16 23.32 -0.92 6.78
N LEU A 17 23.50 0.08 7.65
CA LEU A 17 23.23 -0.05 9.08
C LEU A 17 21.74 -0.32 9.34
N ARG A 18 20.85 0.41 8.66
CA ARG A 18 19.40 0.22 8.76
C ARG A 18 18.98 -1.19 8.35
N ALA A 19 19.50 -1.72 7.24
CA ALA A 19 19.18 -3.08 6.79
C ALA A 19 19.65 -4.15 7.80
N ARG A 20 20.86 -4.01 8.36
CA ARG A 20 21.36 -4.89 9.42
C ARG A 20 20.49 -4.81 10.68
N LEU A 21 20.14 -3.60 11.11
CA LEU A 21 19.32 -3.36 12.29
C LEU A 21 17.90 -3.92 12.11
N LEU A 22 17.29 -3.72 10.94
CA LEU A 22 15.99 -4.30 10.61
C LEU A 22 16.02 -5.83 10.74
N ALA A 23 17.08 -6.47 10.23
CA ALA A 23 17.21 -7.92 10.30
C ALA A 23 17.30 -8.48 11.71
N ALA A 24 18.03 -7.81 12.59
CA ALA A 24 18.09 -8.16 14.01
C ALA A 24 16.77 -7.86 14.74
N LEU A 25 16.08 -6.78 14.35
CA LEU A 25 14.88 -6.31 15.03
C LEU A 25 13.63 -7.15 14.71
N LEU A 26 13.48 -7.68 13.49
CA LEU A 26 12.26 -8.41 13.09
C LEU A 26 11.84 -9.56 14.04
N PRO A 27 12.72 -10.49 14.46
CA PRO A 27 12.33 -11.54 15.40
C PRO A 27 11.92 -10.97 16.77
N ILE A 28 12.65 -9.96 17.26
CA ILE A 28 12.34 -9.28 18.53
C ILE A 28 10.97 -8.58 18.45
N ALA A 29 10.72 -7.88 17.34
CA ALA A 29 9.49 -7.14 17.10
C ALA A 29 8.28 -8.05 16.88
N ALA A 30 8.46 -9.25 16.31
CA ALA A 30 7.41 -10.25 16.19
C ALA A 30 6.84 -10.64 17.57
N GLU A 31 7.71 -10.78 18.57
CA GLU A 31 7.32 -11.15 19.94
C GLU A 31 6.84 -9.95 20.76
N ARG A 32 7.66 -8.89 20.82
CA ARG A 32 7.51 -7.79 21.78
C ARG A 32 7.06 -6.47 21.17
N GLY A 33 6.94 -6.41 19.84
CA GLY A 33 6.51 -5.23 19.10
C GLY A 33 7.62 -4.20 18.86
N TRP A 34 7.23 -3.07 18.30
CA TRP A 34 8.14 -2.03 17.82
C TRP A 34 8.25 -0.88 18.84
N SER A 35 9.35 -0.87 19.61
CA SER A 35 9.58 0.09 20.69
C SER A 35 11.04 0.55 20.77
N PRO A 36 11.35 1.63 21.51
CA PRO A 36 12.73 2.02 21.78
C PRO A 36 13.55 0.92 22.48
N ALA A 37 12.92 0.14 23.37
CA ALA A 37 13.59 -0.94 24.09
C ALA A 37 14.01 -2.08 23.15
N THR A 38 13.08 -2.56 22.31
CA THR A 38 13.37 -3.62 21.33
C THR A 38 14.37 -3.16 20.27
N LEU A 39 14.32 -1.88 19.88
CA LEU A 39 15.27 -1.29 18.95
C LEU A 39 16.68 -1.25 19.54
N LYS A 40 16.81 -0.80 20.79
CA LYS A 40 18.09 -0.79 21.51
C LYS A 40 18.65 -2.20 21.66
N GLU A 41 17.81 -3.17 22.03
CA GLU A 41 18.24 -4.56 22.14
C GLU A 41 18.79 -5.13 20.82
N ALA A 42 18.10 -4.86 19.71
CA ALA A 42 18.58 -5.25 18.38
C ALA A 42 19.93 -4.59 18.04
N ALA A 43 20.09 -3.30 18.36
CA ALA A 43 21.34 -2.57 18.15
C ALA A 43 22.50 -3.11 19.00
N ASP A 44 22.24 -3.39 20.28
CA ASP A 44 23.21 -3.95 21.21
C ASP A 44 23.68 -5.34 20.73
N SER A 45 22.75 -6.18 20.22
CA SER A 45 23.08 -7.50 19.66
C SER A 45 24.02 -7.45 18.45
N LEU A 46 24.04 -6.32 17.73
CA LEU A 46 24.90 -6.07 16.58
C LEU A 46 26.20 -5.32 16.94
N GLY A 47 26.37 -4.94 18.20
CA GLY A 47 27.48 -4.11 18.66
C GLY A 47 27.45 -2.68 18.14
N PHE A 48 26.28 -2.14 17.80
CA PHE A 48 26.16 -0.76 17.31
C PHE A 48 26.47 0.24 18.41
N SER A 49 27.27 1.25 18.08
CA SER A 49 27.40 2.46 18.88
C SER A 49 26.11 3.28 18.87
N ALA A 50 25.98 4.20 19.83
CA ALA A 50 24.86 5.16 19.85
C ALA A 50 24.79 5.99 18.55
N GLY A 51 25.95 6.35 17.98
CA GLY A 51 26.03 7.07 16.70
C GLY A 51 25.54 6.24 15.52
N GLU A 52 25.88 4.95 15.45
CA GLU A 52 25.39 4.06 14.39
C GLU A 52 23.89 3.81 14.51
N LEU A 53 23.37 3.63 15.72
CA LEU A 53 21.92 3.53 15.95
C LEU A 53 21.19 4.80 15.50
N GLN A 54 21.69 5.98 15.89
CA GLN A 54 21.13 7.26 15.48
C GLN A 54 21.20 7.47 13.96
N LEU A 55 22.28 7.02 13.31
CA LEU A 55 22.45 7.09 11.86
C LEU A 55 21.49 6.13 11.12
N ALA A 56 21.24 4.95 11.68
CA ALA A 56 20.36 3.94 11.09
C ALA A 56 18.87 4.33 11.21
N ALA A 57 18.47 4.83 12.38
CA ALA A 57 17.08 5.10 12.74
C ALA A 57 16.92 6.42 13.53
N PRO A 58 17.06 7.60 12.88
CA PRO A 58 16.93 8.91 13.53
C PRO A 58 15.61 9.13 14.29
N ARG A 59 14.49 8.59 13.78
CA ARG A 59 13.16 8.60 14.40
C ARG A 59 12.85 7.30 15.16
N GLY A 60 13.88 6.48 15.41
CA GLY A 60 13.79 5.22 16.13
C GLY A 60 12.90 4.19 15.45
N ALA A 61 12.00 3.56 16.22
CA ALA A 61 11.17 2.46 15.74
C ALA A 61 10.29 2.82 14.54
N LEU A 62 9.94 4.11 14.36
CA LEU A 62 9.16 4.56 13.19
C LEU A 62 9.94 4.35 11.89
N ASP A 63 11.23 4.73 11.85
CA ASP A 63 12.08 4.50 10.68
C ASP A 63 12.26 3.02 10.39
N MET A 64 12.20 2.18 11.42
CA MET A 64 12.31 0.73 11.23
C MET A 64 11.04 0.08 10.69
N ILE A 65 9.86 0.60 11.08
CA ILE A 65 8.59 0.18 10.47
C ILE A 65 8.54 0.63 9.00
N ASP A 66 8.99 1.86 8.71
CA ASP A 66 9.10 2.36 7.34
C ASP A 66 10.06 1.49 6.50
N ALA A 67 11.25 1.20 7.04
CA ALA A 67 12.21 0.31 6.39
C ALA A 67 11.64 -1.09 6.12
N PHE A 68 10.79 -1.61 7.03
CA PHE A 68 10.13 -2.88 6.84
C PHE A 68 9.06 -2.82 5.74
N ALA A 69 8.29 -1.74 5.66
CA ALA A 69 7.33 -1.50 4.59
C ALA A 69 8.03 -1.44 3.21
N GLU A 70 9.14 -0.70 3.14
CA GLU A 70 9.99 -0.58 1.95
C GLU A 70 10.64 -1.92 1.57
N TRP A 71 11.11 -2.69 2.55
CA TRP A 71 11.65 -4.04 2.32
C TRP A 71 10.61 -4.97 1.71
N GLY A 72 9.38 -4.93 2.22
CA GLY A 72 8.27 -5.72 1.66
C GLY A 72 7.90 -5.29 0.23
N ASP A 73 7.93 -3.98 -0.05
CA ASP A 73 7.68 -3.44 -1.39
C ASP A 73 8.77 -3.85 -2.38
N ALA A 74 10.04 -3.81 -1.98
CA ALA A 74 11.14 -4.33 -2.79
C ALA A 74 11.02 -5.85 -3.01
N GLY A 75 10.57 -6.60 -2.00
CA GLY A 75 10.30 -8.03 -2.12
C GLY A 75 9.16 -8.34 -3.11
N MET A 76 8.12 -7.50 -3.15
CA MET A 76 7.06 -7.57 -4.15
C MET A 76 7.63 -7.38 -5.56
N GLU A 77 8.41 -6.34 -5.81
CA GLU A 77 9.01 -6.08 -7.12
C GLU A 77 9.84 -7.26 -7.61
N LYS A 78 10.73 -7.77 -6.75
CA LYS A 78 11.57 -8.93 -7.04
C LYS A 78 10.77 -10.18 -7.42
N ARG A 79 9.63 -10.41 -6.76
CA ARG A 79 8.73 -11.52 -7.11
C ARG A 79 8.07 -11.33 -8.47
N LEU A 80 7.76 -10.08 -8.84
CA LEU A 80 7.08 -9.73 -10.08
C LEU A 80 8.00 -9.65 -11.30
N GLU A 81 9.32 -9.53 -11.13
CA GLU A 81 10.30 -9.60 -12.23
C GLU A 81 10.14 -10.85 -13.11
N ARG A 82 9.64 -11.94 -12.52
CA ARG A 82 9.44 -13.24 -13.20
C ARG A 82 8.06 -13.38 -13.84
N VAL A 83 7.18 -12.38 -13.69
CA VAL A 83 5.81 -12.40 -14.17
C VAL A 83 5.69 -11.50 -15.40
N ASN A 84 5.17 -12.04 -16.50
CA ASN A 84 4.83 -11.21 -17.66
C ASN A 84 3.56 -10.40 -17.40
N LEU A 85 3.69 -9.32 -16.61
CA LEU A 85 2.58 -8.45 -16.24
C LEU A 85 1.87 -7.85 -17.47
N LEU A 86 2.59 -7.58 -18.55
CA LEU A 86 2.02 -6.98 -19.76
C LEU A 86 1.01 -7.89 -20.46
N SER A 87 1.12 -9.21 -20.29
CA SER A 87 0.15 -10.18 -20.84
C SER A 87 -1.17 -10.24 -20.06
N LEU A 88 -1.21 -9.71 -18.84
CA LEU A 88 -2.36 -9.79 -17.95
C LEU A 88 -3.28 -8.57 -18.11
N LYS A 89 -4.57 -8.73 -17.78
CA LYS A 89 -5.50 -7.62 -17.61
C LYS A 89 -5.13 -6.82 -16.36
N ILE A 90 -5.49 -5.53 -16.31
CA ILE A 90 -5.11 -4.65 -15.19
C ILE A 90 -5.50 -5.19 -13.82
N ARG A 91 -6.69 -5.82 -13.69
CA ARG A 91 -7.14 -6.44 -12.44
C ARG A 91 -6.25 -7.61 -11.99
N GLU A 92 -5.77 -8.40 -12.94
CA GLU A 92 -4.88 -9.54 -12.68
C GLU A 92 -3.49 -9.06 -12.30
N ARG A 93 -3.02 -7.96 -12.92
CA ARG A 93 -1.78 -7.27 -12.53
C ARG A 93 -1.85 -6.74 -11.10
N VAL A 94 -2.94 -6.06 -10.74
CA VAL A 94 -3.15 -5.54 -9.38
C VAL A 94 -3.20 -6.69 -8.38
N ARG A 95 -3.96 -7.76 -8.68
CA ARG A 95 -3.99 -8.96 -7.85
C ARG A 95 -2.60 -9.53 -7.65
N ALA A 96 -1.85 -9.77 -8.73
CA ALA A 96 -0.49 -10.31 -8.67
C ALA A 96 0.42 -9.47 -7.79
N ALA A 97 0.32 -8.13 -7.87
CA ALA A 97 1.12 -7.24 -7.06
C ALA A 97 0.77 -7.31 -5.56
N VAL A 98 -0.52 -7.29 -5.22
CA VAL A 98 -0.96 -7.42 -3.82
C VAL A 98 -0.54 -8.78 -3.24
N VAL A 99 -0.70 -9.86 -4.01
CA VAL A 99 -0.27 -11.21 -3.58
C VAL A 99 1.24 -11.27 -3.37
N ALA A 100 2.03 -10.82 -4.34
CA ALA A 100 3.49 -10.78 -4.24
C ALA A 100 3.95 -9.98 -3.01
N ARG A 101 3.24 -8.88 -2.69
CA ARG A 101 3.54 -8.06 -1.53
C ARG A 101 3.26 -8.76 -0.20
N LEU A 102 2.16 -9.50 -0.09
CA LEU A 102 1.86 -10.30 1.09
C LEU A 102 2.83 -11.48 1.23
N GLU A 103 3.12 -12.19 0.15
CA GLU A 103 4.09 -13.29 0.15
C GLU A 103 5.51 -12.83 0.52
N ALA A 104 5.90 -11.61 0.17
CA ALA A 104 7.18 -11.03 0.55
C ALA A 104 7.31 -10.91 2.08
N ILE A 105 6.25 -10.47 2.77
CA ILE A 105 6.25 -10.29 4.22
C ILE A 105 5.69 -11.48 4.99
N ALA A 106 5.22 -12.53 4.32
CA ALA A 106 4.59 -13.67 4.98
C ALA A 106 5.45 -14.32 6.09
N PRO A 107 6.77 -14.50 5.92
CA PRO A 107 7.63 -15.01 6.99
C PRO A 107 7.70 -14.13 8.24
N TYR A 108 7.25 -12.88 8.15
CA TYR A 108 7.28 -11.87 9.20
C TYR A 108 5.88 -11.40 9.61
N LYS A 109 4.86 -12.23 9.40
CA LYS A 109 3.44 -11.93 9.70
C LYS A 109 3.21 -11.38 11.12
N ALA A 110 3.87 -11.96 12.12
CA ALA A 110 3.77 -11.49 13.50
C ALA A 110 4.36 -10.08 13.69
N ALA A 111 5.50 -9.78 13.07
CA ALA A 111 6.10 -8.44 13.11
C ALA A 111 5.23 -7.40 12.39
N GLU A 112 4.64 -7.77 11.25
CA GLU A 112 3.66 -6.92 10.54
C GLU A 112 2.43 -6.64 11.41
N ALA A 113 1.87 -7.64 12.09
CA ALA A 113 0.74 -7.45 13.00
C ALA A 113 1.05 -6.39 14.07
N LYS A 114 2.24 -6.46 14.68
CA LYS A 114 2.70 -5.49 15.68
C LYS A 114 2.96 -4.11 15.08
N ALA A 115 3.43 -4.04 13.83
CA ALA A 115 3.63 -2.77 13.12
C ALA A 115 2.28 -2.07 12.88
N VAL A 116 1.29 -2.79 12.35
CA VAL A 116 -0.08 -2.27 12.12
C VAL A 116 -0.70 -1.79 13.44
N GLN A 117 -0.58 -2.57 14.53
CA GLN A 117 -1.05 -2.17 15.85
C GLN A 117 -0.36 -0.90 16.39
N ALA A 118 0.93 -0.71 16.08
CA ALA A 118 1.65 0.50 16.46
C ALA A 118 1.21 1.73 15.65
N MET A 119 0.85 1.55 14.38
CA MET A 119 0.48 2.63 13.45
C MET A 119 -0.98 3.08 13.56
N ILE A 120 -1.90 2.20 13.97
CA ILE A 120 -3.33 2.57 14.10
C ILE A 120 -3.62 3.54 15.26
N ARG A 121 -2.64 3.78 16.14
CA ARG A 121 -2.77 4.77 17.22
C ARG A 121 -3.01 6.17 16.63
N PRO A 122 -3.93 6.98 17.16
CA PRO A 122 -4.34 8.25 16.54
C PRO A 122 -3.18 9.17 16.15
N PHE A 123 -2.17 9.31 17.00
CA PHE A 123 -0.99 10.14 16.76
C PHE A 123 -0.03 9.61 15.66
N ARG A 124 -0.19 8.35 15.24
CA ARG A 124 0.66 7.69 14.22
C ARG A 124 -0.13 7.29 12.97
N ALA A 125 -1.44 7.49 12.96
CA ALA A 125 -2.31 7.06 11.85
C ALA A 125 -1.96 7.74 10.52
N GLY A 126 -1.53 9.01 10.55
CA GLY A 126 -1.08 9.74 9.35
C GLY A 126 0.17 9.12 8.72
N GLU A 127 1.16 8.74 9.52
CA GLU A 127 2.38 8.06 9.04
C GLU A 127 2.04 6.69 8.45
N GLY A 128 1.23 5.90 9.15
CA GLY A 128 0.76 4.60 8.65
C GLY A 128 0.02 4.70 7.32
N ALA A 129 -0.86 5.70 7.16
CA ALA A 129 -1.53 5.96 5.90
C ALA A 129 -0.54 6.33 4.78
N GLY A 130 0.50 7.11 5.10
CA GLY A 130 1.58 7.44 4.19
C GLY A 130 2.34 6.21 3.69
N PHE A 131 2.54 5.20 4.54
CA PHE A 131 3.26 3.98 4.17
C PHE A 131 2.46 3.18 3.14
N VAL A 132 1.17 2.93 3.41
CA VAL A 132 0.29 2.22 2.48
C VAL A 132 0.11 3.00 1.18
N TRP A 133 0.06 4.34 1.24
CA TRP A 133 0.02 5.19 0.06
C TRP A 133 1.25 5.01 -0.83
N ARG A 134 2.45 4.98 -0.25
CA ARG A 134 3.68 4.72 -1.01
C ARG A 134 3.68 3.35 -1.67
N SER A 135 3.23 2.31 -0.98
CA SER A 135 3.11 0.97 -1.58
C SER A 135 2.11 0.96 -2.75
N ALA A 136 0.96 1.64 -2.60
CA ALA A 136 -0.01 1.78 -3.68
C ALA A 136 0.55 2.54 -4.89
N ASP A 137 1.25 3.65 -4.66
CA ASP A 137 1.93 4.41 -5.72
C ASP A 137 2.98 3.56 -6.43
N ARG A 138 3.80 2.80 -5.69
CA ARG A 138 4.83 1.92 -6.23
C ARG A 138 4.24 0.81 -7.10
N ILE A 139 3.15 0.17 -6.65
CA ILE A 139 2.41 -0.79 -7.47
C ILE A 139 1.96 -0.13 -8.78
N TRP A 140 1.29 1.02 -8.73
CA TRP A 140 0.81 1.66 -9.96
C TRP A 140 1.95 2.04 -10.92
N ARG A 141 3.08 2.54 -10.41
CA ARG A 141 4.28 2.82 -11.22
C ARG A 141 4.83 1.55 -11.86
N LEU A 142 4.94 0.45 -11.11
CA LEU A 142 5.36 -0.85 -11.63
C LEU A 142 4.44 -1.35 -12.74
N LEU A 143 3.13 -1.07 -12.63
CA LEU A 143 2.14 -1.42 -13.64
C LEU A 143 2.11 -0.46 -14.85
N GLY A 144 3.00 0.53 -14.89
CA GLY A 144 3.15 1.48 -16.00
C GLY A 144 2.21 2.69 -15.96
N ASP A 145 1.60 2.98 -14.81
CA ASP A 145 0.75 4.18 -14.65
C ASP A 145 1.57 5.47 -14.85
N ARG A 146 1.09 6.34 -15.76
CA ARG A 146 1.68 7.67 -16.03
C ARG A 146 0.70 8.82 -15.74
N SER A 147 -0.41 8.52 -15.05
CA SER A 147 -1.39 9.55 -14.68
C SER A 147 -0.74 10.62 -13.79
N THR A 148 -1.02 11.89 -14.08
CA THR A 148 -0.62 13.05 -13.25
C THR A 148 -1.82 13.93 -12.86
N ASP A 149 -3.02 13.46 -13.16
CA ASP A 149 -4.31 14.12 -13.06
C ASP A 149 -5.16 13.49 -11.92
N GLU A 150 -6.46 13.77 -11.88
CA GLU A 150 -7.37 13.20 -10.85
C GLU A 150 -7.36 11.66 -10.80
N ASN A 151 -7.04 10.99 -11.91
CA ASN A 151 -6.85 9.55 -11.95
C ASN A 151 -5.67 9.10 -11.07
N TYR A 152 -4.61 9.92 -10.93
CA TYR A 152 -3.47 9.61 -10.07
C TYR A 152 -3.90 9.34 -8.63
N TYR A 153 -4.67 10.28 -8.06
CA TYR A 153 -5.13 10.21 -6.67
C TYR A 153 -6.20 9.12 -6.48
N SER A 154 -7.17 9.04 -7.40
CA SER A 154 -8.27 8.07 -7.29
C SER A 154 -7.77 6.62 -7.33
N LYS A 155 -6.87 6.29 -8.26
CA LYS A 155 -6.26 4.95 -8.36
C LYS A 155 -5.53 4.54 -7.09
N ARG A 156 -4.75 5.46 -6.50
CA ARG A 156 -3.97 5.21 -5.28
C ARG A 156 -4.87 5.09 -4.06
N ALA A 157 -5.84 5.98 -3.89
CA ALA A 157 -6.80 5.91 -2.79
C ALA A 157 -7.59 4.58 -2.78
N ILE A 158 -8.05 4.14 -3.95
CA ILE A 158 -8.73 2.85 -4.10
C ILE A 158 -7.79 1.69 -3.72
N LEU A 159 -6.56 1.70 -4.23
CA LEU A 159 -5.58 0.64 -3.96
C LEU A 159 -5.13 0.63 -2.49
N VAL A 160 -5.05 1.79 -1.82
CA VAL A 160 -4.83 1.87 -0.37
C VAL A 160 -5.93 1.13 0.38
N GLY A 161 -7.19 1.31 -0.01
CA GLY A 161 -8.32 0.57 0.58
C GLY A 161 -8.23 -0.94 0.33
N VAL A 162 -7.82 -1.37 -0.86
CA VAL A 162 -7.61 -2.79 -1.18
C VAL A 162 -6.46 -3.39 -0.37
N LEU A 163 -5.29 -2.73 -0.36
CA LEU A 163 -4.12 -3.17 0.42
C LEU A 163 -4.44 -3.25 1.91
N GLY A 164 -4.92 -2.16 2.50
CA GLY A 164 -5.19 -2.09 3.94
C GLY A 164 -6.21 -3.15 4.38
N SER A 165 -7.33 -3.30 3.66
CA SER A 165 -8.34 -4.30 4.00
C SER A 165 -7.86 -5.74 3.80
N THR A 166 -7.08 -6.01 2.74
CA THR A 166 -6.54 -7.35 2.48
C THR A 166 -5.47 -7.72 3.49
N THR A 167 -4.57 -6.80 3.85
CA THR A 167 -3.58 -7.02 4.91
C THR A 167 -4.27 -7.25 6.26
N ALA A 168 -5.30 -6.46 6.61
CA ALA A 168 -6.06 -6.69 7.84
C ALA A 168 -6.74 -8.07 7.86
N ARG A 169 -7.31 -8.50 6.73
CA ARG A 169 -7.89 -9.85 6.57
C ARG A 169 -6.83 -10.94 6.73
N TRP A 170 -5.66 -10.76 6.12
CA TRP A 170 -4.55 -11.70 6.19
C TRP A 170 -4.02 -11.87 7.61
N LEU A 171 -3.87 -10.75 8.34
CA LEU A 171 -3.40 -10.74 9.72
C LEU A 171 -4.41 -11.36 10.70
N SER A 172 -5.69 -11.39 10.38
CA SER A 172 -6.71 -12.03 11.21
C SER A 172 -6.84 -13.54 11.00
N GLU A 173 -6.29 -14.08 9.90
CA GLU A 173 -6.32 -15.51 9.65
C GLU A 173 -5.23 -16.26 10.45
N PRO A 174 -5.56 -17.41 11.06
CA PRO A 174 -4.58 -18.24 11.75
C PRO A 174 -3.67 -18.97 10.76
N GLY A 175 -2.40 -19.15 11.14
CA GLY A 175 -1.42 -19.88 10.33
C GLY A 175 -1.01 -19.17 9.04
N ASP A 176 -0.48 -19.96 8.10
CA ASP A 176 0.16 -19.48 6.87
C ASP A 176 -0.73 -19.65 5.63
N ASP A 177 -1.88 -20.31 5.74
CA ASP A 177 -2.82 -20.47 4.62
C ASP A 177 -3.42 -19.12 4.23
N MET A 178 -3.24 -18.75 2.96
CA MET A 178 -3.74 -17.49 2.41
C MET A 178 -5.04 -17.66 1.62
N THR A 179 -5.60 -18.86 1.48
CA THR A 179 -6.77 -19.14 0.61
C THR A 179 -7.92 -18.15 0.85
N ARG A 180 -8.39 -18.02 2.09
CA ARG A 180 -9.48 -17.09 2.45
C ARG A 180 -9.12 -15.62 2.28
N THR A 181 -7.83 -15.28 2.36
CA THR A 181 -7.30 -13.94 2.12
C THR A 181 -7.33 -13.62 0.63
N LEU A 182 -6.93 -14.58 -0.21
CA LEU A 182 -6.93 -14.44 -1.67
C LEU A 182 -8.37 -14.34 -2.20
N ASP A 183 -9.29 -15.15 -1.69
CA ASP A 183 -10.72 -15.04 -2.03
C ASP A 183 -11.29 -13.68 -1.64
N PHE A 184 -10.86 -13.12 -0.51
CA PHE A 184 -11.26 -11.78 -0.09
C PHE A 184 -10.71 -10.71 -1.04
N LEU A 185 -9.42 -10.80 -1.40
CA LEU A 185 -8.79 -9.90 -2.37
C LEU A 185 -9.55 -9.91 -3.72
N ASP A 186 -9.89 -11.09 -4.22
CA ASP A 186 -10.63 -11.25 -5.48
C ASP A 186 -11.98 -10.54 -5.44
N ARG A 187 -12.76 -10.73 -4.37
CA ARG A 187 -14.01 -9.98 -4.16
C ARG A 187 -13.80 -8.47 -4.06
N ARG A 188 -12.72 -8.02 -3.40
CA ARG A 188 -12.41 -6.59 -3.27
C ARG A 188 -12.10 -5.95 -4.61
N ILE A 189 -11.31 -6.63 -5.45
CA ILE A 189 -11.00 -6.17 -6.80
C ILE A 189 -12.26 -6.14 -7.67
N ASP A 190 -13.11 -7.15 -7.60
CA ASP A 190 -14.38 -7.17 -8.36
C ASP A 190 -15.32 -6.03 -7.95
N ASN A 191 -15.43 -5.74 -6.65
CA ASN A 191 -16.22 -4.61 -6.16
C ASN A 191 -15.74 -3.27 -6.72
N VAL A 192 -14.42 -3.06 -6.80
CA VAL A 192 -13.83 -1.86 -7.42
C VAL A 192 -14.24 -1.76 -8.89
N MET A 193 -14.17 -2.87 -9.63
CA MET A 193 -14.55 -2.89 -11.05
C MET A 193 -16.04 -2.58 -11.26
N GLN A 194 -16.90 -3.04 -10.36
CA GLN A 194 -18.34 -2.70 -10.40
C GLN A 194 -18.57 -1.19 -10.19
N ILE A 195 -17.90 -0.58 -9.20
CA ILE A 195 -18.01 0.86 -8.93
C ILE A 195 -17.55 1.66 -10.15
N GLU A 196 -16.43 1.30 -10.77
CA GLU A 196 -15.92 2.00 -11.94
C GLU A 196 -16.84 1.83 -13.17
N LYS A 197 -17.46 0.66 -13.33
CA LYS A 197 -18.48 0.42 -14.37
C LYS A 197 -19.71 1.31 -14.15
N LEU A 198 -20.22 1.41 -12.91
CA LEU A 198 -21.36 2.26 -12.57
C LEU A 198 -21.04 3.74 -12.82
N LYS A 199 -19.85 4.22 -12.43
CA LYS A 199 -19.40 5.58 -12.73
C LYS A 199 -19.34 5.84 -14.24
N ALA A 200 -18.79 4.91 -15.02
CA ALA A 200 -18.70 5.03 -16.46
C ALA A 200 -20.10 5.06 -17.12
N GLN A 201 -21.06 4.29 -16.60
CA GLN A 201 -22.45 4.30 -17.06
C GLN A 201 -23.24 5.56 -16.65
N ALA A 202 -22.88 6.20 -15.54
CA ALA A 202 -23.50 7.46 -15.09
C ALA A 202 -22.97 8.71 -15.84
N ARG A 203 -21.72 8.68 -16.34
CA ARG A 203 -21.13 9.76 -17.15
C ARG A 203 -21.95 10.19 -18.38
N PRO A 204 -22.52 9.28 -19.21
CA PRO A 204 -23.39 9.68 -20.32
C PRO A 204 -24.75 10.26 -19.86
N VAL A 205 -25.21 9.93 -18.65
CA VAL A 205 -26.49 10.44 -18.10
C VAL A 205 -26.34 11.89 -17.62
N GLY A 206 -25.17 12.28 -17.10
CA GLY A 206 -24.90 13.66 -16.69
C GLY A 206 -24.88 14.67 -17.85
N ILE A 207 -24.37 14.27 -19.02
CA ILE A 207 -24.36 15.11 -20.24
C ILE A 207 -25.76 15.21 -20.85
N MET A 208 -26.53 14.10 -20.84
CA MET A 208 -27.92 14.09 -21.32
C MET A 208 -28.88 14.87 -20.41
N ALA A 209 -28.67 14.85 -19.09
CA ALA A 209 -29.48 15.62 -18.15
C ALA A 209 -29.27 17.14 -18.31
N VAL A 210 -28.02 17.59 -18.54
CA VAL A 210 -27.72 19.01 -18.81
C VAL A 210 -28.28 19.45 -20.16
N ALA A 211 -28.22 18.59 -21.19
CA ALA A 211 -28.81 18.87 -22.49
C ALA A 211 -30.36 18.92 -22.47
N ALA A 212 -31.00 18.03 -21.70
CA ALA A 212 -32.45 17.99 -21.56
C ALA A 212 -33.00 19.20 -20.78
N VAL A 213 -32.29 19.67 -19.75
CA VAL A 213 -32.63 20.90 -19.01
C VAL A 213 -32.46 22.14 -19.90
N GLY A 214 -31.41 22.21 -20.73
CA GLY A 214 -31.19 23.30 -21.68
C GLY A 214 -32.25 23.37 -22.79
N ALA A 215 -32.74 22.22 -23.29
CA ALA A 215 -33.79 22.15 -24.29
C ALA A 215 -35.16 22.60 -23.72
N ALA A 216 -35.47 22.23 -22.47
CA ALA A 216 -36.70 22.67 -21.80
C ALA A 216 -36.70 24.18 -21.52
N ALA A 217 -35.56 24.76 -21.12
CA ALA A 217 -35.42 26.21 -20.89
C ALA A 217 -35.60 27.03 -22.18
N LYS A 218 -35.11 26.54 -23.33
CA LYS A 218 -35.25 27.20 -24.64
C LYS A 218 -36.66 27.08 -25.24
N ALA A 219 -37.41 26.05 -24.88
CA ALA A 219 -38.82 25.91 -25.25
C ALA A 219 -39.74 26.82 -24.41
N PHE A 220 -39.39 27.08 -23.15
CA PHE A 220 -40.14 27.98 -22.26
C PHE A 220 -39.94 29.45 -22.62
N SER A 221 -38.73 29.85 -23.05
CA SER A 221 -38.44 31.26 -23.42
C SER A 221 -39.04 31.71 -24.77
N ARG A 222 -39.62 30.79 -25.55
CA ARG A 222 -40.27 31.08 -26.85
C ARG A 222 -41.78 31.25 -26.75
N ARG A 223 -42.37 31.11 -25.55
CA ARG A 223 -43.83 31.12 -25.34
C ARG A 223 -44.34 32.30 -24.50
N ALA A 224 -43.55 33.35 -24.32
CA ALA A 224 -44.03 34.60 -23.76
C ALA A 224 -44.68 35.46 -24.86
N PRO A 225 -46.00 35.71 -24.84
CA PRO A 225 -46.65 36.65 -25.75
C PRO A 225 -46.27 38.09 -25.39
N GLY A 226 -46.13 38.91 -26.44
CA GLY A 226 -45.74 40.31 -26.37
C GLY A 226 -46.72 41.19 -25.59
N ASN A 227 -46.15 42.28 -25.07
CA ASN A 227 -46.82 43.38 -24.37
C ASN A 227 -48.04 43.90 -25.14
N ILE A 228 -49.14 44.08 -24.40
CA ILE A 228 -50.10 45.18 -24.61
C ILE A 228 -49.92 46.11 -23.41
#